data_AF-A0A522CEK3-F1
#
_entry.id   AF-A0A522CEK3-F1
#
_cell.length_a   1.000
_cell.length_b   1.000
_cell.length_c   1.000
_cell.angle_alpha   90.00
_cell.angle_beta   90.00
_cell.angle_gamma   90.00
#
_symmetry.space_group_name_H-M   'P 1'
#
loop_
_entity.id
_entity.type
_entity.pdbx_description
1 polymer ?
#
loop_
_entity_poly.entity_id
_entity_poly.type
_entity_poly.pdbx_seq_one_letter_code
_entity_poly.pdbx_strand_id
1 'polypeptide(L)' 'MQDYLDDLESRTIYILREAYNRIKPLGMLWSIGKDSTALLWMIRKAFFGRVPFPMIQL' A
#
# COMPACT_ATOMS: atom_id res chain seq x y z
N MET A 1 16.09 4.30 -18.92
CA MET A 1 15.08 3.25 -19.16
C MET A 1 14.51 2.92 -17.79
N GLN A 2 13.23 3.19 -17.56
CA GLN A 2 12.63 2.94 -16.25
C GLN A 2 12.41 1.43 -16.09
N ASP A 3 12.82 0.86 -14.96
CA ASP A 3 12.64 -0.57 -14.71
C ASP A 3 11.14 -0.90 -14.67
N TYR A 4 10.76 -2.09 -15.13
CA TYR A 4 9.39 -2.59 -15.03
C TYR A 4 8.88 -2.52 -13.57
N LEU A 5 9.75 -2.80 -12.61
CA LEU A 5 9.41 -2.72 -11.19
C LEU A 5 9.18 -1.29 -10.71
N ASP A 6 9.90 -0.31 -11.25
CA ASP A 6 9.72 1.11 -10.89
C ASP A 6 8.34 1.63 -11.34
N ASP A 7 7.87 1.20 -12.52
CA ASP A 7 6.54 1.56 -13.03
C ASP A 7 5.43 0.93 -12.18
N LEU A 8 5.54 -0.36 -11.86
CA LEU A 8 4.60 -1.03 -10.96
C LEU A 8 4.56 -0.36 -9.59
N GLU A 9 5.72 -0.05 -9.03
CA GLU A 9 5.83 0.57 -7.72
C GLU A 9 5.16 1.95 -7.70
N SER A 10 5.43 2.76 -8.71
CA SER A 10 4.84 4.10 -8.88
C SER A 10 3.31 4.03 -8.99
N ARG A 11 2.79 3.07 -9.77
CA ARG A 11 1.34 2.83 -9.91
C ARG A 11 0.70 2.39 -8.60
N THR A 12 1.35 1.49 -7.86
CA THR A 12 0.85 1.05 -6.55
C THR A 12 0.80 2.21 -5.56
N ILE A 13 1.84 3.05 -5.49
CA ILE A 13 1.85 4.23 -4.61
C ILE A 13 0.71 5.20 -4.96
N TYR A 14 0.50 5.45 -6.26
CA TYR A 14 -0.61 6.28 -6.73
C TYR A 14 -1.97 5.74 -6.27
N ILE A 15 -2.23 4.44 -6.47
CA ILE A 15 -3.49 3.80 -6.06
C ILE A 15 -3.69 3.88 -4.55
N LEU A 16 -2.65 3.63 -3.75
CA LEU A 16 -2.72 3.69 -2.29
C LEU A 16 -3.07 5.09 -1.78
N ARG A 17 -2.50 6.14 -2.38
CA ARG A 17 -2.78 7.54 -2.02
C ARG A 17 -4.18 7.96 -2.43
N GLU A 18 -4.64 7.56 -3.62
CA GLU A 18 -6.01 7.81 -4.06
C GLU A 18 -7.03 7.08 -3.19
N ALA A 19 -6.78 5.83 -2.84
CA ALA A 19 -7.61 5.06 -1.93
C ALA A 19 -7.73 5.74 -0.55
N TYR A 20 -6.60 6.21 0.01
CA TYR A 20 -6.59 6.95 1.27
C TYR A 20 -7.39 8.27 1.20
N ASN A 21 -7.32 8.98 0.07
CA ASN A 21 -8.06 10.23 -0.11
C ASN A 21 -9.57 10.00 -0.29
N ARG A 22 -9.97 8.92 -0.97
CA ARG A 22 -11.36 8.67 -1.40
C ARG A 22 -12.17 7.79 -0.46
N ILE A 23 -11.55 6.90 0.31
CA ILE A 23 -12.25 5.87 1.12
C ILE A 23 -12.17 6.21 2.61
N LYS A 24 -13.34 6.29 3.26
CA LYS A 24 -13.46 6.57 4.70
C LYS A 24 -14.53 5.65 5.35
N PRO A 25 -14.17 4.74 6.28
CA PRO A 25 -12.81 4.40 6.73
C PRO A 25 -12.10 3.48 5.73
N LEU A 26 -10.81 3.73 5.50
CA LEU A 26 -9.91 2.79 4.83
C LEU A 26 -9.33 1.82 5.88
N GLY A 27 -9.14 0.56 5.49
CA GLY A 27 -8.40 -0.43 6.26
C GLY A 27 -7.70 -1.40 5.32
N MET A 28 -6.60 -2.01 5.76
CA MET A 28 -5.88 -3.01 4.98
C MET A 28 -5.97 -4.37 5.63
N LEU A 29 -6.37 -5.37 4.83
CA LEU A 29 -6.46 -6.76 5.25
C LEU A 29 -5.07 -7.42 5.15
N TRP A 30 -4.58 -7.97 6.25
CA TRP A 30 -3.26 -8.57 6.35
C TRP A 30 -3.33 -10.00 6.84
N SER A 31 -2.92 -10.93 5.97
CA SER A 31 -2.95 -12.38 6.20
C SER A 31 -1.57 -12.98 6.52
N ILE A 32 -0.55 -12.15 6.79
CA ILE A 32 0.86 -12.59 6.95
C ILE A 32 1.43 -13.28 5.67
N GLY A 33 0.68 -13.29 4.57
CA GLY A 33 1.14 -13.82 3.28
C GLY A 33 2.17 -12.92 2.59
N LYS A 34 2.81 -13.46 1.55
CA LYS A 34 3.80 -12.72 0.74
C LYS A 34 3.21 -11.44 0.12
N ASP A 35 2.00 -11.54 -0.43
CA ASP A 35 1.38 -10.45 -1.18
C ASP A 35 0.88 -9.34 -0.25
N SER A 36 0.27 -9.71 0.88
CA SER A 36 -0.18 -8.75 1.88
C SER A 36 1.00 -8.11 2.64
N THR A 37 2.12 -8.82 2.80
CA THR A 37 3.37 -8.23 3.34
C THR A 37 4.04 -7.29 2.35
N ALA A 38 4.07 -7.62 1.05
CA ALA A 38 4.53 -6.70 0.01
C ALA A 38 3.67 -5.42 -0.02
N LEU A 39 2.34 -5.56 0.07
CA LEU A 39 1.43 -4.42 0.16
C LEU A 39 1.68 -3.54 1.40
N LEU A 40 1.95 -4.14 2.57
CA LEU A 40 2.35 -3.40 3.77
C LEU A 40 3.62 -2.57 3.53
N TRP A 41 4.62 -3.15 2.87
CA TRP A 41 5.83 -2.41 2.52
C TRP A 41 5.56 -1.24 1.56
N MET A 42 4.68 -1.47 0.57
CA MET A 42 4.23 -0.44 -0.36
C MET A 42 3.47 0.71 0.33
N ILE A 43 2.63 0.39 1.33
CA ILE A 43 1.95 1.39 2.15
C ILE A 43 2.97 2.23 2.91
N ARG A 44 3.95 1.58 3.55
CA ARG A 44 5.03 2.30 4.23
C ARG A 44 5.76 3.22 3.25
N LYS A 45 6.04 2.79 2.02
CA LYS A 45 6.68 3.63 1.00
C LYS A 45 5.79 4.80 0.59
N ALA A 46 4.49 4.57 0.36
CA ALA A 46 3.54 5.59 -0.06
C ALA A 46 3.35 6.71 0.99
N PHE A 47 3.49 6.38 2.28
CA PHE A 47 3.25 7.27 3.41
C PHE A 47 4.48 7.48 4.31
N PHE A 48 5.68 7.50 3.72
CA PHE A 48 6.91 7.91 4.40
C PHE A 48 7.20 7.14 5.71
N GLY A 49 7.04 5.83 5.67
CA GLY A 49 7.26 4.91 6.79
C GLY A 49 6.07 4.74 7.73
N ARG A 50 4.94 5.41 7.46
CA ARG A 50 3.72 5.34 8.28
C ARG A 50 2.67 4.43 7.64
N VAL A 51 1.73 3.98 8.46
CA VAL A 51 0.52 3.27 8.02
C VAL A 51 -0.65 4.08 8.57
N PRO A 52 -1.29 4.96 7.77
CA PRO A 52 -2.22 5.98 8.29
C PRO A 52 -3.65 5.47 8.50
N PHE A 53 -3.87 4.16 8.42
CA PHE A 53 -5.17 3.50 8.60
C PHE A 53 -5.02 2.14 9.30
N PRO A 54 -6.09 1.59 9.90
CA PRO A 54 -6.02 0.32 10.60
C PRO A 54 -5.60 -0.86 9.70
N MET A 55 -4.86 -1.78 10.30
CA MET A 55 -4.53 -3.10 9.75
C MET A 55 -5.47 -4.12 10.38
N ILE A 56 -6.09 -4.97 9.57
CA ILE A 56 -7.04 -5.99 9.99
C ILE A 56 -6.40 -7.34 9.73
N GLN A 57 -6.12 -8.08 10.80
CA GLN A 57 -5.61 -9.44 10.70
C GLN A 57 -6.69 -10.36 10.11
N LEU A 58 -6.33 -11.09 9.05
CA LEU A 58 -7.11 -12.20 8.51
C LEU A 58 -6.57 -13.55 8.99
#